data_AF-A0A1S3C5F4-F1
#
_entry.id   AF-A0A1S3C5F4-F1
#
_cell.length_a   1.000
_cell.length_b   1.000
_cell.length_c   1.000
_cell.angle_alpha   90.00
_cell.angle_beta   90.00
_cell.angle_gamma   90.00
#
_symmetry.space_group_name_H-M   'P 1'
#
loop_
_entity.id
_entity.type
_entity.pdbx_description
1 polymer ?
#
loop_
_entity_poly.entity_id
_entity_poly.type
_entity_poly.pdbx_seq_one_letter_code
_entity_poly.pdbx_strand_id
1 'polypeptide(L)'
;MATSDSERRDDEEAHAGEDEDTGAQVAPIVKLEAVDVTTGEEDEDAVLDLKAKLYRFDKDGNQWKERGAGTVKFLKHKQTGKVRLVMRQSKTLKICANHLVLPSMTVQEHAGNDKSCVWHATDFADGELKDELFCIRFPSIENCKSFMETFQEIAESQQKKGENKDASAAAGLLEKLSVEEKKTEDKAEEEPAKAKKEDEPKGEPEKSDAEKKNDE
;
A
#
# COMPACT_ATOMS: atom_id res chain seq x y z
N MET A 1 1.37 7.14 -79.53
CA MET A 1 0.26 6.38 -78.89
C MET A 1 0.72 6.12 -77.47
N ALA A 2 0.48 7.01 -76.52
CA ALA A 2 -0.78 7.34 -75.83
C ALA A 2 -1.10 6.31 -74.71
N THR A 3 -1.38 6.86 -73.51
CA THR A 3 -1.92 6.31 -72.25
C THR A 3 -0.95 5.45 -71.43
N SER A 4 -0.37 5.84 -70.29
CA SER A 4 -0.93 6.47 -69.06
C SER A 4 -2.19 5.76 -68.58
N ASP A 5 -2.02 4.76 -67.71
CA ASP A 5 -3.11 4.25 -66.89
C ASP A 5 -2.65 4.15 -65.43
N SER A 6 -3.17 5.09 -64.65
CA SER A 6 -3.07 5.21 -63.21
C SER A 6 -4.52 5.22 -62.74
N GLU A 7 -5.14 4.05 -62.58
CA GLU A 7 -6.47 3.96 -61.99
C GLU A 7 -6.51 2.94 -60.85
N ARG A 8 -6.47 3.51 -59.63
CA ARG A 8 -7.37 3.23 -58.50
C ARG A 8 -7.64 1.75 -58.16
N ARG A 9 -6.91 1.26 -57.15
CA ARG A 9 -7.46 0.29 -56.19
C ARG A 9 -7.75 1.03 -54.90
N ASP A 10 -8.90 1.67 -54.85
CA ASP A 10 -9.54 2.15 -53.64
C ASP A 10 -10.98 1.65 -53.75
N ASP A 11 -11.22 0.47 -53.16
CA ASP A 11 -12.54 0.01 -52.70
C ASP A 11 -12.33 -1.36 -52.01
N GLU A 12 -11.64 -1.32 -50.86
CA GLU A 12 -11.83 -2.33 -49.83
C GLU A 12 -12.58 -1.63 -48.69
N GLU A 13 -13.82 -1.23 -49.02
CA GLU A 13 -14.84 -0.90 -48.03
C GLU A 13 -15.07 -2.19 -47.23
N ALA A 14 -14.32 -2.32 -46.14
CA ALA A 14 -14.56 -3.32 -45.13
C ALA A 14 -16.00 -3.09 -44.65
N HIS A 15 -16.92 -3.87 -45.22
CA HIS A 15 -18.28 -4.06 -44.72
C HIS A 15 -18.15 -4.25 -43.21
N ALA A 16 -18.40 -3.17 -42.47
CA ALA A 16 -18.73 -3.25 -41.07
C ALA A 16 -19.93 -4.19 -41.05
N GLY A 17 -19.76 -5.38 -40.48
CA GLY A 17 -20.85 -6.31 -40.27
C GLY A 17 -21.92 -5.52 -39.54
N GLU A 18 -22.97 -5.15 -40.27
CA GLU A 18 -24.21 -4.70 -39.67
C GLU A 18 -24.62 -5.85 -38.79
N ASP A 19 -24.54 -5.65 -37.47
CA ASP A 19 -25.06 -6.59 -36.50
C ASP A 19 -26.52 -6.84 -36.90
N GLU A 20 -26.79 -7.96 -37.60
CA GLU A 20 -28.13 -8.37 -37.99
C GLU A 20 -28.91 -8.54 -36.69
N ASP A 21 -29.68 -7.51 -36.33
CA ASP A 21 -30.63 -7.57 -35.24
C ASP A 21 -31.70 -8.58 -35.63
N THR A 22 -31.50 -9.82 -35.18
CA THR A 22 -32.40 -10.95 -35.41
C THR A 22 -33.82 -10.72 -34.86
N GLY A 23 -34.06 -9.62 -34.13
CA GLY A 23 -35.37 -9.29 -33.54
C GLY A 23 -35.80 -10.27 -32.45
N ALA A 24 -34.89 -11.14 -32.00
CA ALA A 24 -35.18 -12.17 -31.02
C ALA A 24 -35.44 -11.54 -29.64
N GLN A 25 -36.68 -11.63 -29.17
CA GLN A 25 -37.04 -11.19 -27.82
C GLN A 25 -36.53 -12.21 -26.80
N VAL A 26 -35.46 -11.86 -26.10
CA VAL A 26 -34.92 -12.67 -25.00
C VAL A 26 -35.66 -12.31 -23.72
N ALA A 27 -36.45 -13.25 -23.20
CA ALA A 27 -37.12 -13.08 -21.91
C ALA A 27 -36.08 -13.02 -20.76
N PRO A 28 -36.19 -12.06 -19.82
CA PRO A 28 -35.27 -11.96 -18.70
C PRO A 28 -35.32 -13.23 -17.82
N ILE A 29 -34.18 -13.90 -17.66
CA ILE A 29 -34.08 -15.08 -16.77
C ILE A 29 -34.22 -14.67 -15.30
N VAL A 30 -33.76 -13.48 -14.96
CA VAL A 30 -33.76 -12.95 -13.59
C VAL A 30 -34.19 -11.48 -13.62
N LYS A 31 -35.06 -11.10 -12.67
CA LYS A 31 -35.40 -9.71 -12.40
C LYS A 31 -34.52 -9.19 -11.27
N LEU A 32 -33.73 -8.16 -11.54
CA LEU A 32 -32.90 -7.50 -10.54
C LEU A 32 -33.61 -6.26 -10.03
N GLU A 33 -33.59 -6.05 -8.72
CA GLU A 33 -34.04 -4.81 -8.11
C GLU A 33 -32.85 -3.86 -8.00
N ALA A 34 -33.12 -2.56 -8.09
CA ALA A 34 -32.09 -1.55 -7.86
C ALA A 34 -31.68 -1.59 -6.39
N VAL A 35 -30.38 -1.71 -6.13
CA VAL A 35 -29.80 -1.70 -4.78
C VAL A 35 -28.94 -0.46 -4.66
N ASP A 36 -29.10 0.27 -3.56
CA ASP A 36 -28.19 1.37 -3.23
C ASP A 36 -26.80 0.82 -2.90
N VAL A 37 -25.81 1.27 -3.65
CA VAL A 37 -24.42 0.83 -3.49
C VAL A 37 -23.61 1.94 -2.85
N THR A 38 -22.99 1.64 -1.71
CA THR A 38 -22.00 2.49 -1.05
C THR A 38 -20.60 2.20 -1.60
N THR A 39 -19.75 3.22 -1.70
CA THR A 39 -18.37 3.07 -2.16
C THR A 39 -17.42 2.62 -1.04
N GLY A 40 -17.80 2.85 0.22
CA GLY A 40 -16.94 2.64 1.38
C GLY A 40 -15.86 3.71 1.54
N GLU A 41 -16.07 4.87 0.91
CA GLU A 41 -15.17 6.04 0.89
C GLU A 41 -15.87 7.30 1.45
N GLU A 42 -17.08 7.18 2.00
CA GLU A 42 -17.94 8.30 2.42
C GLU A 42 -17.39 9.06 3.64
N ASP A 43 -16.64 8.38 4.50
CA ASP A 43 -16.01 8.93 5.70
C ASP A 43 -14.59 9.47 5.45
N GLU A 44 -14.21 9.65 4.18
CA GLU A 44 -12.88 10.07 3.79
C GLU A 44 -12.91 11.30 2.88
N ASP A 45 -11.87 12.14 3.00
CA ASP A 45 -11.66 13.30 2.14
C ASP A 45 -10.52 13.00 1.16
N ALA A 46 -10.73 13.32 -0.12
CA ALA A 46 -9.71 13.17 -1.15
C ALA A 46 -8.65 14.27 -1.01
N VAL A 47 -7.41 13.87 -0.75
CA VAL A 47 -6.23 14.74 -0.69
C VAL A 47 -5.63 14.94 -2.07
N LEU A 48 -5.68 13.90 -2.90
CA LEU A 48 -5.19 13.87 -4.27
C LEU A 48 -6.13 13.02 -5.12
N ASP A 49 -6.32 13.42 -6.38
CA ASP A 49 -7.11 12.70 -7.37
C ASP A 49 -6.45 12.88 -8.74
N LEU A 50 -5.81 11.84 -9.27
CA LEU A 50 -5.07 11.88 -10.53
C LEU A 50 -5.39 10.68 -11.41
N LYS A 51 -5.39 10.89 -12.73
CA LYS A 51 -5.43 9.79 -13.70
C LYS A 51 -4.05 9.17 -13.84
N ALA A 52 -4.00 7.84 -13.81
CA ALA A 52 -2.75 7.09 -13.87
C ALA A 52 -2.95 5.68 -14.44
N LYS A 53 -1.83 5.02 -14.74
CA LYS A 53 -1.77 3.59 -15.02
C LYS A 53 -0.84 2.92 -14.03
N LEU A 54 -1.33 1.87 -13.38
CA LEU A 54 -0.64 1.11 -12.35
C LEU A 54 -0.14 -0.23 -12.92
N TYR A 55 1.07 -0.56 -12.53
CA TYR A 55 1.76 -1.81 -12.82
C TYR A 55 2.18 -2.46 -11.51
N ARG A 56 2.26 -3.78 -11.54
CA ARG A 56 2.69 -4.63 -10.45
C ARG A 56 3.87 -5.46 -10.92
N PHE A 57 4.92 -5.54 -10.13
CA PHE A 57 6.07 -6.38 -10.45
C PHE A 57 5.74 -7.86 -10.19
N ASP A 58 5.91 -8.68 -11.20
CA ASP A 58 5.80 -10.13 -11.11
C ASP A 58 7.16 -10.73 -10.77
N LYS A 59 7.31 -11.24 -9.54
CA LYS A 59 8.58 -11.79 -9.07
C LYS A 59 8.98 -13.05 -9.84
N ASP A 60 8.01 -13.92 -10.15
CA ASP A 60 8.26 -15.18 -10.85
C ASP A 60 8.70 -14.96 -12.31
N GLY A 61 8.04 -14.02 -12.99
CA GLY A 61 8.36 -13.66 -14.37
C GLY A 61 9.43 -12.58 -14.52
N ASN A 62 9.93 -12.02 -13.41
CA ASN A 62 10.84 -10.87 -13.37
C ASN A 62 10.43 -9.72 -14.32
N GLN A 63 9.14 -9.39 -14.33
CA GLN A 63 8.56 -8.45 -15.30
C GLN A 63 7.44 -7.59 -14.70
N TRP A 64 7.24 -6.41 -15.26
CA TRP A 64 6.09 -5.56 -14.93
C TRP A 64 4.82 -6.04 -15.64
N LYS A 65 3.72 -6.20 -14.89
CA LYS A 65 2.39 -6.50 -15.41
C LYS A 65 1.44 -5.33 -15.15
N GLU A 66 0.61 -4.98 -16.13
CA GLU A 66 -0.41 -3.95 -15.94
C GLU A 66 -1.46 -4.44 -14.93
N ARG A 67 -1.74 -3.62 -13.91
CA ARG A 67 -2.72 -3.93 -12.85
C ARG A 67 -4.02 -3.14 -13.03
N GLY A 68 -3.94 -1.92 -13.56
CA GLY A 68 -5.13 -1.14 -13.89
C GLY A 68 -4.84 0.24 -14.42
N ALA A 69 -5.78 0.81 -15.16
CA ALA A 69 -5.74 2.19 -15.65
C ALA A 69 -6.99 2.94 -15.19
N GLY A 70 -6.81 4.07 -14.51
CA GLY A 70 -7.93 4.82 -13.96
C GLY A 70 -7.49 5.92 -13.01
N THR A 71 -8.28 6.15 -11.97
CA THR A 71 -8.05 7.25 -11.03
C THR A 71 -7.45 6.71 -9.74
N VAL A 72 -6.31 7.27 -9.36
CA VAL A 72 -5.67 7.06 -8.05
C VAL A 72 -6.03 8.21 -7.12
N LYS A 73 -6.35 7.89 -5.88
CA LYS A 73 -6.67 8.85 -4.82
C LYS A 73 -5.90 8.56 -3.56
N PHE A 74 -5.50 9.61 -2.86
CA PHE A 74 -5.19 9.54 -1.43
C PHE A 74 -6.42 9.97 -0.65
N LEU A 75 -6.94 9.07 0.18
CA LEU A 75 -8.16 9.26 0.96
C LEU A 75 -7.79 9.36 2.44
N LYS A 76 -8.14 10.47 3.06
CA LYS A 76 -7.90 10.73 4.49
C LYS A 76 -9.18 10.53 5.27
N HIS A 77 -9.17 9.58 6.20
CA HIS A 77 -10.33 9.30 7.03
C HIS A 77 -10.61 10.45 8.02
N LYS A 78 -11.86 10.93 8.05
CA LYS A 78 -12.27 12.14 8.79
C LYS A 78 -12.01 12.05 10.29
N GLN A 79 -12.22 10.88 10.90
CA GLN A 79 -12.10 10.71 12.36
C GLN A 79 -10.68 10.28 12.80
N THR A 80 -10.06 9.35 12.09
CA THR A 80 -8.75 8.79 12.49
C THR A 80 -7.60 9.62 11.91
N GLY A 81 -7.83 10.27 10.77
CA GLY A 81 -6.84 10.96 9.96
C GLY A 81 -5.77 10.03 9.38
N LYS A 82 -6.02 8.71 9.36
CA LYS A 82 -5.23 7.76 8.58
C LYS A 82 -5.48 8.03 7.10
N VAL A 83 -4.46 7.80 6.28
CA VAL A 83 -4.55 8.00 4.84
C VAL A 83 -4.28 6.68 4.12
N ARG A 84 -5.13 6.34 3.16
CA ARG A 84 -4.93 5.20 2.25
C ARG A 84 -4.85 5.66 0.80
N LEU A 85 -4.11 4.90 0.01
CA LEU A 85 -4.15 4.97 -1.45
C LEU A 85 -5.25 4.03 -1.93
N VAL A 86 -6.17 4.54 -2.73
CA VAL A 86 -7.17 3.74 -3.45
C VAL A 86 -7.09 4.07 -4.93
N MET A 87 -7.04 3.05 -5.77
CA MET A 87 -7.10 3.21 -7.22
C MET A 87 -8.19 2.33 -7.81
N ARG A 88 -9.03 2.91 -8.67
CA ARG A 88 -10.09 2.18 -9.39
C ARG A 88 -9.86 2.25 -10.89
N GLN A 89 -10.14 1.13 -11.57
CA GLN A 89 -10.08 1.04 -13.02
C GLN A 89 -11.20 1.87 -13.67
N SER A 90 -10.86 2.50 -14.78
CA SER A 90 -11.85 3.17 -15.63
C SER A 90 -12.87 2.16 -16.14
N LYS A 91 -14.14 2.58 -16.27
CA LYS A 91 -15.28 1.76 -16.75
C LYS A 91 -15.73 0.66 -15.77
N THR A 92 -14.84 -0.22 -15.32
CA THR A 92 -15.22 -1.36 -14.46
C THR A 92 -15.35 -0.99 -12.98
N LEU A 93 -14.75 0.12 -12.55
CA LEU A 93 -14.72 0.63 -11.17
C LEU A 93 -14.13 -0.37 -10.15
N LYS A 94 -13.51 -1.46 -10.63
CA LYS A 94 -12.79 -2.44 -9.80
C LYS A 94 -11.59 -1.78 -9.14
N ILE A 95 -11.38 -2.08 -7.87
CA ILE A 95 -10.22 -1.65 -7.11
C ILE A 95 -8.99 -2.39 -7.66
N CYS A 96 -7.91 -1.66 -7.94
CA CYS A 96 -6.65 -2.22 -8.40
C CYS A 96 -5.45 -1.85 -7.51
N ALA A 97 -5.66 -0.97 -6.53
CA ALA A 97 -4.79 -0.77 -5.37
C ALA A 97 -5.65 -0.27 -4.19
N ASN A 98 -5.38 -0.76 -2.99
CA ASN A 98 -5.98 -0.35 -1.74
C ASN A 98 -5.03 -0.69 -0.58
N HIS A 99 -4.28 0.29 -0.09
CA HIS A 99 -3.37 0.15 1.04
C HIS A 99 -3.23 1.44 1.84
N LEU A 100 -2.88 1.31 3.13
CA LEU A 100 -2.51 2.45 3.97
C LEU A 100 -1.15 3.02 3.53
N VAL A 101 -1.02 4.34 3.61
CA VAL A 101 0.29 4.99 3.51
C VAL A 101 0.92 5.01 4.89
N LEU A 102 1.99 4.23 5.06
CA LEU A 102 2.69 4.07 6.33
C LEU A 102 3.94 4.96 6.38
N PRO A 103 4.37 5.40 7.59
CA PRO A 103 5.59 6.22 7.75
C PRO A 103 6.87 5.60 7.17
N SER A 104 6.96 4.27 7.18
CA SER A 104 8.13 3.53 6.71
C SER A 104 8.17 3.38 5.17
N MET A 105 7.14 3.82 4.46
CA MET A 105 7.07 3.68 3.01
C MET A 105 7.85 4.79 2.32
N THR A 106 8.57 4.42 1.26
CA THR A 106 9.32 5.34 0.41
C THR A 106 8.89 5.20 -1.03
N VAL A 107 8.64 6.33 -1.69
CA VAL A 107 8.39 6.40 -3.13
C VAL A 107 9.64 6.93 -3.85
N GLN A 108 9.99 6.30 -4.96
CA GLN A 108 11.20 6.61 -5.74
C GLN A 108 10.83 6.83 -7.21
N GLU A 109 11.57 7.70 -7.91
CA GLU A 109 11.42 7.86 -9.35
C GLU A 109 11.82 6.57 -10.08
N HIS A 110 11.10 6.23 -11.15
CA HIS A 110 11.44 5.05 -11.95
C HIS A 110 12.66 5.34 -12.85
N ALA A 111 13.69 4.50 -12.76
CA ALA A 111 14.86 4.60 -13.63
C ALA A 111 14.45 4.49 -15.11
N GLY A 112 14.58 5.56 -15.87
CA GLY A 112 14.25 5.62 -17.30
C GLY A 112 12.86 6.16 -17.65
N ASN A 113 12.04 6.59 -16.69
CA ASN A 113 10.78 7.29 -16.98
C ASN A 113 10.41 8.30 -15.87
N ASP A 114 10.58 9.58 -16.18
CA ASP A 114 10.29 10.73 -15.30
C ASP A 114 8.80 10.96 -15.01
N LYS A 115 7.91 10.28 -15.73
CA LYS A 115 6.46 10.26 -15.47
C LYS A 115 6.04 9.09 -14.60
N SER A 116 6.99 8.31 -14.09
CA SER A 116 6.69 7.09 -13.33
C SER A 116 7.46 7.04 -12.02
N CYS A 117 6.84 6.46 -11.00
CA CYS A 117 7.46 6.21 -9.70
C CYS A 117 7.11 4.83 -9.18
N VAL A 118 7.91 4.33 -8.25
CA VAL A 118 7.85 2.98 -7.68
C VAL A 118 7.83 3.02 -6.16
N TRP A 119 7.10 2.07 -5.55
CA TRP A 119 7.06 1.89 -4.10
C TRP A 119 6.62 0.47 -3.75
N HIS A 120 6.86 0.06 -2.50
CA HIS A 120 6.42 -1.22 -1.95
C HIS A 120 5.23 -1.00 -1.02
N ALA A 121 4.24 -1.90 -1.06
CA ALA A 121 3.06 -1.82 -0.20
C ALA A 121 2.45 -3.19 0.10
N THR A 122 1.87 -3.33 1.30
CA THR A 122 0.97 -4.43 1.63
C THR A 122 -0.45 -4.04 1.22
N ASP A 123 -0.91 -4.57 0.09
CA ASP A 123 -2.13 -4.18 -0.63
C ASP A 123 -3.30 -5.16 -0.43
N PHE A 124 -4.52 -4.63 -0.44
CA PHE A 124 -5.77 -5.38 -0.22
C PHE A 124 -6.76 -5.30 -1.41
N ALA A 125 -6.31 -4.95 -2.62
CA ALA A 125 -7.21 -4.80 -3.77
C ALA A 125 -7.97 -6.09 -4.14
N ASP A 126 -7.39 -7.27 -3.88
CA ASP A 126 -7.98 -8.58 -4.21
C ASP A 126 -8.78 -9.20 -3.05
N GLY A 127 -8.95 -8.50 -1.93
CA GLY A 127 -9.62 -9.04 -0.73
C GLY A 127 -8.73 -9.84 0.21
N GLU A 128 -7.42 -9.88 -0.06
CA GLU A 128 -6.39 -10.48 0.80
C GLU A 128 -5.14 -9.58 0.82
N LEU A 129 -4.39 -9.59 1.93
CA LEU A 129 -3.18 -8.76 2.08
C LEU A 129 -2.02 -9.38 1.30
N LYS A 130 -1.43 -8.62 0.36
CA LYS A 130 -0.28 -9.04 -0.45
C LYS A 130 0.81 -7.98 -0.46
N ASP A 131 2.05 -8.39 -0.29
CA ASP A 131 3.20 -7.51 -0.48
C ASP A 131 3.52 -7.35 -1.97
N GLU A 132 3.27 -6.16 -2.48
CA GLU A 132 3.36 -5.80 -3.89
C GLU A 132 4.43 -4.72 -4.09
N LEU A 133 5.17 -4.83 -5.21
CA LEU A 133 6.00 -3.75 -5.72
C LEU A 133 5.24 -3.09 -6.87
N PHE A 134 4.88 -1.83 -6.66
CA PHE A 134 4.10 -1.05 -7.62
C PHE A 134 4.98 -0.12 -8.43
N CYS A 135 4.56 0.12 -9.68
CA CYS A 135 5.00 1.21 -10.51
C CYS A 135 3.77 1.92 -11.05
N ILE A 136 3.69 3.24 -10.89
CA ILE A 136 2.59 4.03 -11.41
C ILE A 136 3.13 5.02 -12.43
N ARG A 137 2.41 5.18 -13.54
CA ARG A 137 2.75 6.10 -14.62
C ARG A 137 1.64 7.13 -14.81
N PHE A 138 2.05 8.39 -14.85
CA PHE A 138 1.16 9.53 -15.05
C PHE A 138 1.23 10.09 -16.48
N PRO A 139 0.20 10.85 -16.91
CA PRO A 139 0.24 11.54 -18.20
C PRO A 139 1.32 12.62 -18.29
N SER A 140 1.62 13.31 -17.18
CA SER A 140 2.60 14.39 -17.09
C SER A 140 3.61 14.16 -15.97
N ILE A 141 4.78 14.79 -16.08
CA ILE A 141 5.83 14.76 -15.07
C ILE A 141 5.37 15.49 -13.80
N GLU A 142 4.65 16.60 -13.98
CA GLU A 142 4.07 17.39 -12.89
C GLU A 142 3.14 16.55 -12.00
N ASN A 143 2.29 15.71 -12.60
CA ASN A 143 1.42 14.80 -11.86
C ASN A 143 2.23 13.77 -11.07
N CYS A 144 3.32 13.25 -11.66
CA CYS A 144 4.20 12.30 -10.97
C CYS A 144 4.87 12.95 -9.76
N LYS A 145 5.41 14.17 -9.92
CA LYS A 145 6.04 14.94 -8.84
C LYS A 145 5.04 15.26 -7.73
N SER A 146 3.86 15.77 -8.08
CA SER A 146 2.79 16.07 -7.11
C SER A 146 2.36 14.82 -6.34
N PHE A 147 2.24 13.68 -7.01
CA PHE A 147 1.95 12.41 -6.35
C PHE A 147 3.05 12.01 -5.36
N MET A 148 4.31 12.09 -5.76
CA MET A 148 5.44 11.71 -4.91
C MET A 148 5.57 12.62 -3.68
N GLU A 149 5.46 13.93 -3.88
CA GLU A 149 5.48 14.93 -2.80
C GLU A 149 4.34 14.67 -1.81
N THR A 150 3.11 14.53 -2.31
CA THR A 150 1.94 14.23 -1.47
C THR A 150 2.12 12.90 -0.71
N PHE A 151 2.66 11.86 -1.37
CA PHE A 151 2.93 10.58 -0.72
C PHE A 151 3.91 10.75 0.45
N GLN A 152 5.02 11.46 0.23
CA GLN A 152 6.06 11.69 1.25
C GLN A 152 5.51 12.52 2.41
N GLU A 153 4.81 13.62 2.13
CA GLU A 153 4.15 14.44 3.15
C GLU A 153 3.17 13.63 4.00
N ILE A 154 2.37 12.76 3.36
CA ILE A 154 1.46 11.88 4.08
C ILE A 154 2.26 10.92 4.97
N ALA A 155 3.25 10.21 4.43
CA ALA A 155 4.05 9.25 5.19
C ALA A 155 4.69 9.91 6.43
N GLU A 156 5.29 11.09 6.27
CA GLU A 156 5.87 11.86 7.37
C GLU A 156 4.82 12.34 8.39
N SER A 157 3.65 12.77 7.93
CA SER A 157 2.56 13.22 8.81
C SER A 157 2.00 12.07 9.68
N GLN A 158 2.03 10.84 9.17
CA GLN A 158 1.58 9.66 9.92
C GLN A 158 2.56 9.32 11.06
N GLN A 159 3.86 9.63 10.92
CA GLN A 159 4.87 9.38 11.95
C GLN A 159 4.62 10.23 13.21
N LYS A 160 4.39 11.53 13.01
CA LYS A 160 4.13 12.52 14.07
C LYS A 160 2.87 12.19 14.89
N LYS A 161 1.92 11.46 14.31
CA LYS A 161 0.68 11.03 14.98
C LYS A 161 0.82 9.73 15.77
N GLY A 162 1.74 8.85 15.36
CA GLY A 162 2.06 7.61 16.08
C GLY A 162 2.77 7.90 17.40
N GLU A 163 3.82 8.71 17.36
CA GLU A 163 4.61 9.08 18.56
C GLU A 163 3.76 9.73 19.65
N ASN A 164 2.78 10.56 19.28
CA ASN A 164 1.92 11.26 20.23
C ASN A 164 0.86 10.34 20.89
N LYS A 165 0.46 9.25 20.22
CA LYS A 165 -0.50 8.27 20.76
C LYS A 165 0.18 7.18 21.58
N ASP A 166 1.33 6.68 21.13
CA ASP A 166 2.06 5.62 21.82
C ASP A 166 2.70 6.13 23.11
N ALA A 167 3.20 7.37 23.14
CA ALA A 167 3.67 8.01 24.37
C ALA A 167 2.52 8.22 25.39
N SER A 168 1.33 8.60 24.93
CA SER A 168 0.16 8.80 25.78
C SER A 168 -0.41 7.48 26.32
N ALA A 169 -0.43 6.42 25.50
CA ALA A 169 -0.87 5.09 25.92
C ALA A 169 0.13 4.43 26.89
N ALA A 170 1.44 4.57 26.66
CA ALA A 170 2.46 4.10 27.58
C ALA A 170 2.43 4.87 28.91
N ALA A 171 2.23 6.19 28.89
CA ALA A 171 2.10 6.99 30.10
C ALA A 171 0.86 6.61 30.92
N GLY A 172 -0.29 6.38 30.27
CA GLY A 172 -1.52 5.95 30.95
C GLY A 172 -1.46 4.52 31.50
N LEU A 173 -0.58 3.67 30.98
CA LEU A 173 -0.31 2.35 31.54
C LEU A 173 0.63 2.46 32.76
N LEU A 174 1.63 3.34 32.70
CA LEU A 174 2.59 3.58 33.80
C LEU A 174 1.91 4.17 35.04
N GLU A 175 0.97 5.10 34.86
CA GLU A 175 0.20 5.74 35.95
C GLU A 175 -0.73 4.76 36.67
N LYS A 176 -1.22 3.72 35.98
CA LYS A 176 -2.03 2.64 36.58
C LYS A 176 -1.21 1.59 37.35
N LEU A 177 0.11 1.58 37.18
CA LEU A 177 1.02 0.65 37.83
C LEU A 177 1.66 1.22 39.12
N SER A 178 1.55 2.52 39.38
CA SER A 178 2.03 3.15 40.62
C SER A 178 0.91 3.28 41.67
N VAL A 179 0.69 2.22 42.45
CA VAL A 179 -0.15 2.25 43.67
C VAL A 179 0.72 2.70 44.85
N GLU A 180 0.23 3.72 45.56
CA GLU A 180 0.80 4.39 46.73
C GLU A 180 1.34 3.46 47.83
N GLU A 181 2.59 3.70 48.23
CA GLU A 181 3.12 3.31 49.54
C GLU A 181 2.41 4.10 50.64
N LYS A 182 1.67 3.44 51.52
CA LYS A 182 1.18 4.01 52.78
C LYS A 182 1.98 3.43 53.94
N LYS A 183 2.79 4.27 54.59
CA LYS A 183 3.58 3.94 55.78
C LYS A 183 2.98 4.60 57.03
N THR A 184 2.85 3.85 58.14
CA THR A 184 2.91 4.24 59.58
C THR A 184 2.62 2.98 60.41
N GLU A 185 3.66 2.28 60.92
CA GLU A 185 4.27 2.32 62.27
C GLU A 185 3.44 1.66 63.40
N ASP A 186 3.91 0.51 63.95
CA ASP A 186 4.28 0.37 65.39
C ASP A 186 5.09 -0.92 65.72
N LYS A 187 5.75 -0.87 66.89
CA LYS A 187 6.95 -1.52 67.47
C LYS A 187 7.04 -3.05 67.81
N ALA A 188 8.31 -3.50 67.89
CA ALA A 188 8.99 -4.53 68.74
C ALA A 188 8.68 -6.04 68.49
N GLU A 189 9.60 -7.03 68.56
CA GLU A 189 10.86 -7.21 69.31
C GLU A 189 11.68 -8.43 68.75
N GLU A 190 13.01 -8.37 68.95
CA GLU A 190 14.04 -9.45 69.07
C GLU A 190 14.55 -10.38 67.92
N GLU A 191 15.89 -10.53 67.95
CA GLU A 191 16.92 -11.14 67.07
C GLU A 191 17.06 -12.69 67.14
N PRO A 192 18.10 -13.37 66.57
CA PRO A 192 18.74 -13.31 65.24
C PRO A 192 19.07 -14.74 64.67
N ALA A 193 19.43 -14.87 63.37
CA ALA A 193 20.43 -15.88 62.93
C ALA A 193 20.90 -15.75 61.46
N LYS A 194 22.13 -15.22 61.31
CA LYS A 194 23.28 -15.70 60.51
C LYS A 194 23.13 -16.27 59.06
N ALA A 195 23.68 -15.48 58.14
CA ALA A 195 24.98 -15.68 57.45
C ALA A 195 25.09 -16.38 56.07
N LYS A 196 25.99 -15.73 55.27
CA LYS A 196 26.77 -16.15 54.07
C LYS A 196 26.14 -15.76 52.72
N LYS A 197 26.60 -14.73 51.99
CA LYS A 197 27.92 -14.36 51.39
C LYS A 197 28.48 -15.36 50.37
N GLU A 198 28.72 -14.79 49.18
CA GLU A 198 29.75 -15.15 48.17
C GLU A 198 29.42 -16.37 47.28
N ASP A 199 29.68 -16.43 45.98
CA ASP A 199 30.65 -15.72 45.13
C ASP A 199 30.27 -15.92 43.64
N GLU A 200 30.46 -14.92 42.78
CA GLU A 200 30.78 -15.11 41.35
C GLU A 200 32.19 -15.72 41.24
N PRO A 201 32.58 -16.54 40.24
CA PRO A 201 33.11 -15.92 39.01
C PRO A 201 32.99 -16.72 37.69
N LYS A 202 32.93 -15.92 36.62
CA LYS A 202 33.61 -16.03 35.31
C LYS A 202 34.39 -17.31 34.95
N GLY A 203 34.16 -17.76 33.71
CA GLY A 203 35.11 -18.57 32.92
C GLY A 203 34.67 -18.80 31.47
N GLU A 204 34.96 -17.85 30.58
CA GLU A 204 35.41 -18.13 29.19
C GLU A 204 36.89 -18.60 29.24
N PRO A 205 37.62 -18.98 28.16
CA PRO A 205 37.29 -19.15 26.73
C PRO A 205 37.93 -20.42 26.08
N GLU A 206 37.78 -20.56 24.76
CA GLU A 206 38.76 -21.00 23.71
C GLU A 206 38.13 -21.95 22.68
N LYS A 207 38.03 -21.51 21.40
CA LYS A 207 38.88 -21.82 20.21
C LYS A 207 38.74 -23.28 19.78
N SER A 208 38.80 -23.69 18.51
CA SER A 208 39.25 -23.20 17.20
C SER A 208 38.38 -23.95 16.16
N ASP A 209 38.31 -23.65 14.86
CA ASP A 209 39.40 -23.78 13.90
C ASP A 209 38.98 -23.24 12.52
N ALA A 210 40.01 -22.91 11.75
CA ALA A 210 39.95 -22.30 10.43
C ALA A 210 40.25 -23.31 9.31
N GLU A 211 40.12 -22.82 8.07
CA GLU A 211 40.60 -23.40 6.79
C GLU A 211 39.71 -24.51 6.18
N LYS A 212 39.49 -24.64 4.86
CA LYS A 212 40.13 -24.08 3.65
C LYS A 212 39.28 -24.38 2.40
N LYS A 213 39.32 -23.46 1.42
CA LYS A 213 39.50 -23.64 -0.04
C LYS A 213 38.56 -24.50 -0.94
N ASN A 214 38.09 -23.77 -1.96
CA ASN A 214 38.17 -24.00 -3.43
C ASN A 214 37.17 -24.87 -4.23
N ASP A 215 36.88 -24.30 -5.42
CA ASP A 215 36.42 -24.84 -6.72
C ASP A 215 35.05 -25.54 -6.69
N GLU A 216 34.06 -25.18 -7.53
CA GLU A 216 34.07 -25.06 -9.00
C GLU A 216 32.94 -24.13 -9.49
#